data_AF-A0A256IH98-F1
#
_entry.id   AF-A0A256IH98-F1
#
_cell.length_a   1.000
_cell.length_b   1.000
_cell.length_c   1.000
_cell.angle_alpha   90.00
_cell.angle_beta   90.00
_cell.angle_gamma   90.00
#
_symmetry.space_group_name_H-M   'P 1'
#
loop_
_entity.id
_entity.type
_entity.pdbx_description
1 polymer ?
#
loop_
_entity_poly.entity_id
_entity_poly.type
_entity_poly.pdbx_seq_one_letter_code
_entity_poly.pdbx_strand_id
1 'polypeptide(L)'
;MHTRSRRPTADLPDLAPGVTLVDVDDDLGVTPVQALLLDRVLSRDGPAFWVDGANSANTTRLRELAPADRVLDRIEVARGFTAHQHTALLDRLAGRLADRESPSVVVATGLDGMYRAADVDGELAERMFVRAIASVARVARVHDVPVIVTRCREDDLSRPLCRSATTHLQCRETAFGPRFEDAAGDTETLVYHIEDGWMQTTLAYWREVLEHRARMHEGATVEGTSATPGIQ
;
A
#
# COMPACT_ATOMS: atom_id res chain seq x y z
N MET A 1 20.02 -19.70 -12.79
CA MET A 1 18.57 -19.64 -13.09
C MET A 1 17.83 -20.03 -11.83
N HIS A 2 17.59 -19.06 -10.94
CA HIS A 2 16.96 -19.31 -9.65
C HIS A 2 15.44 -19.16 -9.80
N THR A 3 14.73 -20.28 -9.76
CA THR A 3 13.29 -20.32 -9.53
C THR A 3 13.02 -19.75 -8.14
N ARG A 4 12.64 -18.46 -8.08
CA ARG A 4 12.04 -17.87 -6.87
C ARG A 4 10.77 -18.68 -6.56
N SER A 5 10.84 -19.49 -5.51
CA SER A 5 9.65 -20.11 -4.93
C SER A 5 8.70 -19.00 -4.52
N ARG A 6 7.53 -18.94 -5.15
CA ARG A 6 6.45 -17.98 -4.89
C ARG A 6 5.76 -18.39 -3.58
N ARG A 7 6.46 -18.21 -2.46
CA ARG A 7 5.91 -18.41 -1.11
C ARG A 7 5.24 -17.10 -0.68
N PRO A 8 4.00 -17.13 -0.19
CA PRO A 8 3.40 -15.98 0.48
C PRO A 8 4.05 -15.83 1.85
N THR A 9 5.11 -15.04 1.93
CA THR A 9 5.57 -14.43 3.18
C THR A 9 4.59 -13.31 3.56
N ALA A 10 4.55 -12.97 4.86
CA ALA A 10 3.82 -11.80 5.34
C ALA A 10 4.58 -10.50 4.97
N ASP A 11 4.87 -10.35 3.68
CA ASP A 11 5.68 -9.26 3.13
C ASP A 11 4.74 -8.24 2.51
N LEU A 12 4.92 -6.98 2.90
CA LEU A 12 4.28 -5.85 2.22
C LEU A 12 4.54 -5.93 0.71
N PRO A 13 3.60 -5.46 -0.13
CA PRO A 13 3.77 -5.51 -1.57
C PRO A 13 5.03 -4.73 -1.98
N ASP A 14 5.85 -5.32 -2.87
CA ASP A 14 6.99 -4.60 -3.43
C ASP A 14 6.49 -3.45 -4.32
N LEU A 15 7.12 -2.29 -4.16
CA LEU A 15 6.76 -1.07 -4.86
C LEU A 15 7.82 -0.76 -5.92
N ALA A 16 7.49 -1.12 -7.16
CA ALA A 16 8.27 -0.71 -8.33
C ALA A 16 8.17 0.80 -8.55
N PRO A 17 9.17 1.43 -9.22
CA PRO A 17 9.04 2.80 -9.70
C PRO A 17 7.77 3.01 -10.51
N GLY A 18 7.12 4.17 -10.32
CA GLY A 18 5.82 4.45 -10.91
C GLY A 18 4.79 4.90 -9.89
N VAL A 19 3.58 5.20 -10.37
CA VAL A 19 2.46 5.60 -9.51
C VAL A 19 1.69 4.35 -9.10
N THR A 20 1.57 4.11 -7.79
CA THR A 20 0.75 3.05 -7.21
C THR A 20 -0.47 3.68 -6.54
N LEU A 21 -1.66 3.46 -7.07
CA LEU A 21 -2.92 3.84 -6.42
C LEU A 21 -3.26 2.78 -5.39
N VAL A 22 -3.41 3.21 -4.13
CA VAL A 22 -3.82 2.37 -3.01
C VAL A 22 -5.18 2.83 -2.53
N ASP A 23 -6.18 2.00 -2.74
CA ASP A 23 -7.50 2.14 -2.13
C ASP A 23 -7.49 1.42 -0.79
N VAL A 24 -7.91 2.10 0.27
CA VAL A 24 -7.84 1.58 1.65
C VAL A 24 -9.24 1.62 2.23
N ASP A 25 -9.68 0.52 2.84
CA ASP A 25 -10.95 0.47 3.55
C ASP A 25 -11.00 1.54 4.66
N ASP A 26 -12.14 2.21 4.81
CA ASP A 26 -12.30 3.38 5.70
C ASP A 26 -11.85 3.09 7.14
N ASP A 27 -12.12 1.88 7.65
CA ASP A 27 -11.78 1.46 9.02
C ASP A 27 -10.26 1.43 9.30
N LEU A 28 -9.44 1.30 8.27
CA LEU A 28 -7.97 1.24 8.38
C LEU A 28 -7.32 2.63 8.40
N GLY A 29 -8.03 3.64 7.89
CA GLY A 29 -7.52 4.99 7.71
C GLY A 29 -6.22 5.01 6.90
N VAL A 30 -5.24 5.79 7.34
CA VAL A 30 -3.96 5.96 6.62
C VAL A 30 -2.89 4.92 7.00
N THR A 31 -3.16 4.10 8.00
CA THR A 31 -2.19 3.17 8.63
C THR A 31 -1.50 2.25 7.62
N PRO A 32 -2.19 1.62 6.65
CA PRO A 32 -1.55 0.75 5.68
C PRO A 32 -0.53 1.48 4.79
N VAL A 33 -0.83 2.73 4.41
CA VAL A 33 0.08 3.56 3.60
C VAL A 33 1.30 3.99 4.42
N GLN A 34 1.13 4.23 5.72
CA GLN A 34 2.24 4.50 6.63
C GLN A 34 3.17 3.28 6.76
N ALA A 35 2.62 2.07 6.78
CA ALA A 35 3.42 0.85 6.78
C ALA A 35 4.25 0.71 5.49
N LEU A 36 3.64 0.94 4.32
CA LEU A 36 4.35 0.97 3.03
C LEU A 36 5.44 2.05 2.99
N LEU A 37 5.15 3.24 3.50
CA LEU A 37 6.13 4.34 3.61
C LEU A 37 7.34 3.93 4.46
N LEU A 38 7.09 3.38 5.65
CA LEU A 38 8.15 2.98 6.58
C LEU A 38 9.00 1.83 6.02
N ASP A 39 8.38 0.84 5.38
CA ASP A 39 9.09 -0.25 4.72
C ASP A 39 10.11 0.28 3.69
N ARG A 40 9.71 1.25 2.87
CA ARG A 40 10.59 1.87 1.88
C ARG A 40 11.71 2.68 2.51
N VAL A 41 11.42 3.43 3.56
CA VAL A 41 12.46 4.19 4.30
C VAL A 41 13.47 3.24 4.97
N LEU A 42 13.02 2.10 5.48
CA LEU A 42 13.89 1.10 6.11
C LEU A 42 14.71 0.30 5.09
N SER A 43 14.15 0.03 3.91
CA SER A 43 14.75 -0.83 2.89
C SER A 43 15.63 -0.11 1.87
N ARG A 44 15.58 1.23 1.81
CA ARG A 44 16.34 2.06 0.85
C ARG A 44 17.00 3.23 1.56
N ASP A 45 18.11 3.69 1.02
CA ASP A 45 18.71 4.97 1.42
C ASP A 45 17.95 6.15 0.79
N GLY A 46 17.98 7.31 1.44
CA GLY A 46 17.36 8.55 0.94
C GLY A 46 16.12 9.01 1.71
N PRO A 47 15.74 10.30 1.60
CA PRO A 47 14.56 10.84 2.27
C PRO A 47 13.26 10.27 1.68
N ALA A 48 12.18 10.38 2.43
CA ALA A 48 10.83 10.16 1.94
C ALA A 48 10.02 11.45 2.08
N PHE A 49 9.07 11.64 1.16
CA PHE A 49 8.22 12.83 1.14
C PHE A 49 6.76 12.42 1.21
N TRP A 50 6.00 13.06 2.08
CA TRP A 50 4.57 12.82 2.23
C TRP A 50 3.79 14.12 2.06
N VAL A 51 2.95 14.20 1.02
CA VAL A 51 2.02 15.30 0.79
C VAL A 51 0.59 14.86 1.14
N ASP A 52 -0.03 15.51 2.10
CA ASP A 52 -1.38 15.18 2.57
C ASP A 52 -2.43 16.12 1.98
N GLY A 53 -3.41 15.54 1.27
CA GLY A 53 -4.53 16.22 0.62
C GLY A 53 -5.91 15.93 1.25
N ALA A 54 -5.97 15.16 2.34
CA ALA A 54 -7.24 14.83 3.01
C ALA A 54 -7.20 15.00 4.54
N ASN A 55 -6.22 15.76 5.06
CA ASN A 55 -5.99 15.89 6.50
C ASN A 55 -5.86 14.52 7.19
N SER A 56 -5.34 13.55 6.45
CA SER A 56 -5.23 12.15 6.83
C SER A 56 -3.89 11.85 7.51
N ALA A 57 -2.93 12.77 7.46
CA ALA A 57 -1.62 12.53 8.04
C ALA A 57 -1.65 12.50 9.57
N ASN A 58 -1.69 11.29 10.14
CA ASN A 58 -1.61 11.06 11.58
C ASN A 58 -0.17 10.69 11.98
N THR A 59 0.58 11.66 12.48
CA THR A 59 1.98 11.46 12.90
C THR A 59 2.12 10.64 14.18
N THR A 60 1.07 10.55 15.01
CA THR A 60 1.06 9.69 16.20
C THR A 60 1.13 8.22 15.80
N ARG A 61 0.26 7.79 14.89
CA ARG A 61 0.29 6.43 14.32
C ARG A 61 1.61 6.13 13.61
N LEU A 62 2.14 7.08 12.83
CA LEU A 62 3.43 6.91 12.17
C LEU A 62 4.57 6.66 13.18
N ARG A 63 4.53 7.36 14.32
CA ARG A 63 5.52 7.19 15.39
C ARG A 63 5.37 5.86 16.12
N GLU A 64 4.15 5.38 16.34
CA GLU A 64 3.88 4.04 16.90
C GLU A 64 4.42 2.92 16.00
N LEU A 65 4.30 3.09 14.68
CA LEU A 65 4.75 2.10 13.70
C LEU A 65 6.27 2.11 13.46
N ALA A 66 6.94 3.26 13.67
CA ALA A 66 8.35 3.40 13.38
C ALA A 66 9.20 2.65 14.42
N PRO A 67 10.19 1.83 14.01
CA PRO A 67 11.02 1.08 14.96
C PRO A 67 11.98 1.96 15.76
N ALA A 68 12.22 3.20 15.33
CA ALA A 68 13.01 4.20 16.05
C ALA A 68 12.71 5.61 15.53
N ASP A 69 12.78 6.63 16.41
CA ASP A 69 12.53 8.04 16.06
C ASP A 69 13.44 8.53 14.91
N ARG A 70 14.69 8.04 14.81
CA ARG A 70 15.62 8.39 13.71
C ARG A 70 15.12 8.04 12.30
N VAL A 71 14.17 7.11 12.19
CA VAL A 71 13.55 6.77 10.89
C VAL A 71 12.64 7.92 10.44
N LEU A 72 11.99 8.59 11.39
CA LEU A 72 11.09 9.71 11.15
C LEU A 72 11.84 10.96 10.67
N ASP A 73 13.09 11.15 11.08
CA ASP A 73 13.94 12.28 10.62
C ASP A 73 14.15 12.30 9.09
N ARG A 74 13.93 11.16 8.44
CA ARG A 74 14.03 11.01 6.98
C ARG A 74 12.71 11.27 6.25
N ILE A 75 11.61 11.50 6.97
CA ILE A 75 10.27 11.68 6.41
C ILE A 75 9.88 13.15 6.50
N GLU A 76 9.87 13.83 5.35
CA GLU A 76 9.39 15.21 5.25
C GLU A 76 7.88 15.21 4.93
N VAL A 77 7.06 15.74 5.84
CA VAL A 77 5.60 15.80 5.68
C VAL A 77 5.15 17.23 5.37
N ALA A 78 4.27 17.39 4.38
CA ALA A 78 3.62 18.65 4.06
C ALA A 78 2.11 18.44 3.92
N ARG A 79 1.31 19.37 4.47
CA ARG A 79 -0.16 19.33 4.41
C ARG A 79 -0.69 20.52 3.63
N GLY A 80 -1.54 20.25 2.64
CA GLY A 80 -2.38 21.27 2.02
C GLY A 80 -3.69 21.39 2.78
N PHE A 81 -4.18 22.62 2.99
CA PHE A 81 -5.49 22.88 3.60
C PHE A 81 -6.52 23.39 2.58
N THR A 82 -6.09 23.61 1.34
CA THR A 82 -6.94 24.00 0.20
C THR A 82 -6.43 23.35 -1.08
N ALA A 83 -7.25 23.31 -2.12
CA ALA A 83 -6.85 22.80 -3.45
C ALA A 83 -5.60 23.53 -3.98
N HIS A 84 -5.55 24.86 -3.80
CA HIS A 84 -4.43 25.68 -4.24
C HIS A 84 -3.14 25.35 -3.49
N GLN A 85 -3.22 25.21 -2.17
CA GLN A 85 -2.05 24.85 -1.35
C GLN A 85 -1.56 23.44 -1.71
N HIS A 86 -2.46 22.48 -1.84
CA HIS A 86 -2.12 21.11 -2.19
C HIS A 86 -1.46 21.03 -3.59
N THR A 87 -2.03 21.71 -4.60
CA THR A 87 -1.42 21.82 -5.93
C THR A 87 -0.01 22.43 -5.86
N ALA A 88 0.14 23.53 -5.11
CA ALA A 88 1.43 24.21 -4.97
C ALA A 88 2.47 23.36 -4.23
N LEU A 89 2.07 22.54 -3.25
CA LEU A 89 2.97 21.62 -2.55
C LEU A 89 3.51 20.54 -3.50
N LEU A 90 2.66 19.96 -4.34
CA LEU A 90 3.07 18.95 -5.33
C LEU A 90 4.02 19.54 -6.39
N ASP A 91 3.75 20.76 -6.85
CA ASP A 91 4.64 21.45 -7.79
C ASP A 91 5.99 21.80 -7.15
N ARG A 92 5.99 22.25 -5.89
CA ARG A 92 7.22 22.52 -5.13
C ARG A 92 8.00 21.24 -4.86
N LEU A 93 7.33 20.12 -4.58
CA LEU A 93 7.98 18.83 -4.40
C LEU A 93 8.74 18.44 -5.68
N ALA A 94 8.09 18.52 -6.84
CA ALA A 94 8.74 18.25 -8.12
C ALA A 94 9.97 19.14 -8.36
N GLY A 95 9.89 20.43 -7.99
CA GLY A 95 11.04 21.33 -8.03
C GLY A 95 12.15 20.95 -7.04
N ARG A 96 11.80 20.65 -5.78
CA ARG A 96 12.76 20.31 -4.71
C ARG A 96 13.52 19.02 -5.01
N LEU A 97 12.88 18.05 -5.65
CA LEU A 97 13.51 16.78 -6.02
C LEU A 97 14.50 16.94 -7.19
N ALA A 98 14.35 17.97 -8.02
CA ALA A 98 15.29 18.23 -9.12
C ALA A 98 16.72 18.58 -8.62
N ASP A 99 16.82 19.13 -7.40
CA ASP A 99 18.07 19.61 -6.81
C ASP A 99 18.64 18.70 -5.70
N ARG A 100 18.08 17.49 -5.51
CA ARG A 100 18.41 16.59 -4.38
C ARG A 100 18.71 15.16 -4.83
N GLU A 101 19.27 14.37 -3.93
CA GLU A 101 19.33 12.90 -4.06
C GLU A 101 17.92 12.31 -4.24
N SER A 102 17.81 11.25 -5.04
CA SER A 102 16.55 10.58 -5.31
C SER A 102 15.90 10.08 -4.02
N PRO A 103 14.59 10.32 -3.81
CA PRO A 103 13.89 9.87 -2.62
C PRO A 103 13.73 8.34 -2.61
N SER A 104 13.58 7.77 -1.42
CA SER A 104 13.26 6.34 -1.25
C SER A 104 11.82 6.02 -1.65
N VAL A 105 10.91 6.97 -1.42
CA VAL A 105 9.48 6.91 -1.76
C VAL A 105 8.84 8.31 -1.67
N VAL A 106 7.79 8.54 -2.45
CA VAL A 106 6.88 9.67 -2.29
C VAL A 106 5.48 9.15 -2.00
N VAL A 107 4.77 9.80 -1.08
CA VAL A 107 3.41 9.45 -0.69
C VAL A 107 2.51 10.67 -0.86
N ALA A 108 1.35 10.51 -1.51
CA ALA A 108 0.33 11.54 -1.60
C ALA A 108 -1.05 10.99 -1.18
N THR A 109 -1.48 11.30 0.03
CA THR A 109 -2.72 10.73 0.60
C THR A 109 -3.92 11.62 0.34
N GLY A 110 -5.03 10.99 -0.06
CA GLY A 110 -6.28 11.66 -0.38
C GLY A 110 -6.09 12.72 -1.45
N LEU A 111 -5.44 12.33 -2.54
CA LEU A 111 -4.95 13.25 -3.58
C LEU A 111 -6.09 14.10 -4.18
N ASP A 112 -7.30 13.54 -4.24
CA ASP A 112 -8.52 14.18 -4.72
C ASP A 112 -9.29 14.98 -3.64
N GLY A 113 -8.96 14.80 -2.36
CA GLY A 113 -9.72 15.33 -1.22
C GLY A 113 -9.92 16.84 -1.27
N MET A 114 -8.84 17.62 -1.41
CA MET A 114 -8.92 19.08 -1.50
C MET A 114 -9.67 19.60 -2.72
N TYR A 115 -9.80 18.83 -3.80
CA TYR A 115 -10.48 19.24 -5.04
C TYR A 115 -11.99 18.92 -5.02
N ARG A 116 -12.44 18.19 -4.01
CA ARG A 116 -13.85 17.88 -3.78
C ARG A 116 -14.55 18.91 -2.89
N ALA A 117 -13.78 19.80 -2.27
CA ALA A 117 -14.31 20.83 -1.39
C ALA A 117 -15.12 21.85 -2.20
N ALA A 118 -16.19 22.37 -1.61
CA ALA A 118 -17.14 23.28 -2.26
C ALA A 118 -16.59 24.72 -2.44
N ASP A 119 -15.34 24.97 -2.03
CA ASP A 119 -14.68 26.28 -2.08
C ASP A 119 -14.01 26.58 -3.43
N VAL A 120 -13.98 25.62 -4.35
CA VAL A 120 -13.42 25.77 -5.70
C VAL A 120 -14.49 25.43 -6.74
N ASP A 121 -14.58 26.24 -7.79
CA ASP A 121 -15.42 25.95 -8.96
C ASP A 121 -15.05 24.59 -9.58
N GLY A 122 -16.05 23.80 -9.98
CA GLY A 122 -15.84 22.41 -10.40
C GLY A 122 -14.88 22.26 -11.59
N GLU A 123 -14.98 23.13 -12.60
CA GLU A 123 -14.09 23.07 -13.77
C GLU A 123 -12.65 23.46 -13.39
N LEU A 124 -12.50 24.44 -12.50
CA LEU A 124 -11.19 24.79 -11.95
C LEU A 124 -10.61 23.66 -11.10
N ALA A 125 -11.42 23.03 -10.24
CA ALA A 125 -11.01 21.93 -9.38
C ALA A 125 -10.53 20.73 -10.21
N GLU A 126 -11.25 20.38 -11.28
CA GLU A 126 -10.84 19.33 -12.22
C GLU A 126 -9.49 19.64 -12.89
N ARG A 127 -9.30 20.87 -13.40
CA ARG A 127 -8.01 21.27 -14.01
C ARG A 127 -6.87 21.22 -13.01
N MET A 128 -7.11 21.66 -11.77
CA MET A 128 -6.10 21.61 -10.71
C MET A 128 -5.77 20.16 -10.31
N PHE A 129 -6.77 19.28 -10.24
CA PHE A 129 -6.56 17.88 -9.94
C PHE A 129 -5.78 17.16 -11.05
N VAL A 130 -6.09 17.42 -12.32
CA VAL A 130 -5.31 16.90 -13.46
C VAL A 130 -3.84 17.37 -13.37
N ARG A 131 -3.61 18.63 -12.98
CA ARG A 131 -2.25 19.14 -12.73
C ARG A 131 -1.56 18.39 -11.58
N ALA A 132 -2.25 18.13 -10.48
CA ALA A 132 -1.73 17.37 -9.35
C ALA A 132 -1.33 15.94 -9.75
N ILE A 133 -2.17 15.25 -10.51
CA ILE A 133 -1.88 13.93 -11.08
C ILE A 133 -0.63 13.99 -11.98
N ALA A 134 -0.54 14.99 -12.85
CA ALA A 134 0.62 15.17 -13.71
C ALA A 134 1.91 15.43 -12.93
N SER A 135 1.84 16.14 -11.81
CA SER A 135 2.98 16.41 -10.93
C SER A 135 3.48 15.13 -10.23
N VAL A 136 2.59 14.30 -9.67
CA VAL A 136 3.00 13.01 -9.06
C VAL A 136 3.54 12.02 -10.10
N ALA A 137 2.90 11.93 -11.27
CA ALA A 137 3.37 11.07 -12.36
C ALA A 137 4.73 11.52 -12.90
N ARG A 138 4.97 12.84 -12.96
CA ARG A 138 6.28 13.38 -13.33
C ARG A 138 7.35 13.01 -12.31
N VAL A 139 7.06 13.13 -11.02
CA VAL A 139 8.00 12.74 -9.94
C VAL A 139 8.40 11.28 -10.08
N ALA A 140 7.43 10.38 -10.22
CA ALA A 140 7.67 8.95 -10.39
C ALA A 140 8.62 8.68 -11.58
N ARG A 141 8.32 9.29 -12.73
CA ARG A 141 9.07 9.07 -13.98
C ARG A 141 10.46 9.70 -13.98
N VAL A 142 10.61 10.92 -13.47
CA VAL A 142 11.88 11.67 -13.53
C VAL A 142 12.89 11.11 -12.55
N HIS A 143 12.43 10.69 -11.37
CA HIS A 143 13.33 10.19 -10.31
C HIS A 143 13.44 8.68 -10.26
N ASP A 144 12.64 7.95 -11.04
CA ASP A 144 12.56 6.49 -11.04
C ASP A 144 12.28 5.94 -9.63
N VAL A 145 11.26 6.50 -8.98
CA VAL A 145 10.88 6.21 -7.58
C VAL A 145 9.43 5.74 -7.47
N PRO A 146 9.10 4.90 -6.46
CA PRO A 146 7.72 4.58 -6.16
C PRO A 146 7.00 5.82 -5.62
N VAL A 147 5.81 6.08 -6.17
CA VAL A 147 4.90 7.14 -5.72
C VAL A 147 3.58 6.50 -5.31
N ILE A 148 3.32 6.43 -4.01
CA ILE A 148 2.10 5.87 -3.44
C ILE A 148 1.05 6.99 -3.38
N VAL A 149 -0.13 6.76 -3.95
CA VAL A 149 -1.23 7.72 -3.92
C VAL A 149 -2.48 7.06 -3.37
N THR A 150 -3.28 7.78 -2.59
CA THR A 150 -4.64 7.33 -2.24
C THR A 150 -5.68 8.31 -2.75
N ARG A 151 -6.91 7.84 -2.90
CA ARG A 151 -8.08 8.66 -3.21
C ARG A 151 -9.11 8.57 -2.07
N CYS A 152 -9.90 9.62 -1.91
CA CYS A 152 -11.00 9.66 -0.95
C CYS A 152 -12.24 8.95 -1.48
N ARG A 153 -12.46 8.96 -2.81
CA ARG A 153 -13.65 8.32 -3.41
C ARG A 153 -13.39 7.88 -4.85
N GLU A 154 -13.98 6.76 -5.22
CA GLU A 154 -14.09 6.33 -6.62
C GLU A 154 -15.30 6.98 -7.31
N ASP A 155 -15.04 7.85 -8.29
CA ASP A 155 -16.05 8.48 -9.14
C ASP A 155 -15.43 9.11 -10.41
N ASP A 156 -16.20 9.91 -11.14
CA ASP A 156 -15.74 10.57 -12.37
C ASP A 156 -14.53 11.51 -12.12
N LEU A 157 -14.48 12.19 -10.97
CA LEU A 157 -13.36 13.08 -10.64
C LEU A 157 -12.07 12.29 -10.46
N SER A 158 -12.10 11.13 -9.77
CA SER A 158 -10.90 10.31 -9.53
C SER A 158 -10.50 9.38 -10.68
N ARG A 159 -11.32 9.27 -11.73
CA ARG A 159 -11.04 8.43 -12.91
C ARG A 159 -9.70 8.73 -13.59
N PRO A 160 -9.28 10.01 -13.79
CA PRO A 160 -7.96 10.31 -14.37
C PRO A 160 -6.79 9.82 -13.50
N LEU A 161 -6.93 9.86 -12.17
CA LEU A 161 -5.93 9.32 -11.25
C LEU A 161 -5.81 7.81 -11.42
N CYS A 162 -6.94 7.10 -11.41
CA CYS A 162 -6.98 5.66 -11.66
C CYS A 162 -6.26 5.30 -12.97
N ARG A 163 -6.57 5.98 -14.09
CA ARG A 163 -5.91 5.73 -15.38
C ARG A 163 -4.41 6.04 -15.42
N SER A 164 -3.93 6.91 -14.53
CA SER A 164 -2.52 7.31 -14.49
C SER A 164 -1.65 6.38 -13.65
N ALA A 165 -2.26 5.59 -12.76
CA ALA A 165 -1.55 4.65 -11.92
C ALA A 165 -1.08 3.45 -12.75
N THR A 166 0.14 3.01 -12.47
CA THR A 166 0.74 1.80 -13.08
C THR A 166 0.32 0.56 -12.32
N THR A 167 0.16 0.69 -11.01
CA THR A 167 -0.23 -0.40 -10.10
C THR A 167 -1.43 0.04 -9.28
N HIS A 168 -2.37 -0.89 -9.07
CA HIS A 168 -3.56 -0.68 -8.25
C HIS A 168 -3.56 -1.70 -7.11
N LEU A 169 -3.60 -1.21 -5.88
CA LEU A 169 -3.69 -2.04 -4.69
C LEU A 169 -4.98 -1.71 -3.93
N GLN A 170 -5.68 -2.73 -3.47
CA GLN A 170 -6.70 -2.61 -2.44
C GLN A 170 -6.12 -3.09 -1.12
N CYS A 171 -6.24 -2.29 -0.07
CA CYS A 171 -5.98 -2.71 1.31
C CYS A 171 -7.31 -2.89 2.05
N ARG A 172 -7.68 -4.14 2.32
CA ARG A 172 -8.92 -4.47 3.03
C ARG A 172 -8.67 -4.85 4.47
N GLU A 173 -9.57 -4.49 5.36
CA GLU A 173 -9.55 -5.06 6.71
C GLU A 173 -10.07 -6.50 6.66
N THR A 174 -9.40 -7.39 7.40
CA THR A 174 -9.79 -8.80 7.46
C THR A 174 -9.80 -9.26 8.91
N ALA A 175 -10.37 -10.44 9.18
CA ALA A 175 -10.31 -11.05 10.50
C ALA A 175 -8.86 -11.30 11.01
N PHE A 176 -7.87 -11.18 10.13
CA PHE A 176 -6.46 -11.35 10.42
C PHE A 176 -5.65 -10.05 10.35
N GLY A 177 -6.31 -8.90 10.18
CA GLY A 177 -5.70 -7.60 9.97
C GLY A 177 -5.69 -7.15 8.50
N PRO A 178 -5.00 -6.04 8.20
CA PRO A 178 -5.01 -5.43 6.86
C PRO A 178 -4.40 -6.36 5.81
N ARG A 179 -5.01 -6.45 4.63
CA ARG A 179 -4.52 -7.29 3.52
C ARG A 179 -4.43 -6.47 2.24
N PHE A 180 -3.25 -6.51 1.59
CA PHE A 180 -3.08 -5.91 0.27
C PHE A 180 -3.35 -6.94 -0.83
N GLU A 181 -4.17 -6.53 -1.80
CA GLU A 181 -4.50 -7.29 -3.00
C GLU A 181 -4.22 -6.40 -4.23
N ASP A 182 -3.56 -6.94 -5.25
CA ASP A 182 -3.58 -6.31 -6.57
C ASP A 182 -5.03 -6.29 -7.08
N ALA A 183 -5.49 -5.17 -7.66
CA ALA A 183 -6.82 -5.07 -8.24
C ALA A 183 -7.07 -6.10 -9.36
N ALA A 184 -6.01 -6.63 -9.99
CA ALA A 184 -6.09 -7.74 -10.94
C ALA A 184 -6.27 -9.13 -10.26
N GLY A 185 -6.09 -9.24 -8.94
CA GLY A 185 -6.19 -10.48 -8.18
C GLY A 185 -4.98 -11.42 -8.30
N ASP A 186 -3.92 -11.02 -9.02
CA ASP A 186 -2.80 -11.90 -9.34
C ASP A 186 -1.74 -12.03 -8.22
N THR A 187 -1.79 -11.16 -7.20
CA THR A 187 -0.84 -11.18 -6.06
C THR A 187 -1.54 -10.88 -4.74
N GLU A 188 -1.37 -11.78 -3.77
CA GLU A 188 -1.91 -11.70 -2.40
C GLU A 188 -0.78 -11.46 -1.40
N THR A 189 -0.92 -10.44 -0.54
CA THR A 189 -0.03 -10.18 0.59
C THR A 189 -0.81 -10.29 1.90
N LEU A 190 -0.43 -11.23 2.78
CA LEU A 190 -1.02 -11.38 4.12
C LEU A 190 -0.27 -10.48 5.12
N VAL A 191 -0.94 -9.57 5.83
CA VAL A 191 -0.35 -8.81 6.95
C VAL A 191 -1.15 -9.09 8.23
N TYR A 192 -0.46 -9.30 9.37
CA TYR A 192 -1.06 -9.65 10.66
C TYR A 192 -0.75 -8.61 11.73
N HIS A 193 -1.77 -8.02 12.36
CA HIS A 193 -1.63 -7.05 13.45
C HIS A 193 -1.76 -7.74 14.82
N ILE A 194 -0.88 -7.43 15.79
CA ILE A 194 -1.04 -7.77 17.21
C ILE A 194 -0.80 -6.49 18.03
N GLU A 195 -1.40 -6.39 19.22
CA GLU A 195 -1.47 -5.17 20.06
C GLU A 195 -0.12 -4.46 20.35
N ASP A 196 1.02 -5.15 20.25
CA ASP A 196 2.37 -4.60 20.48
C ASP A 196 3.32 -4.69 19.25
N GLY A 197 2.79 -4.86 18.03
CA GLY A 197 3.58 -4.82 16.78
C GLY A 197 3.27 -5.92 15.77
N TRP A 198 4.13 -6.03 14.75
CA TRP A 198 3.99 -6.99 13.64
C TRP A 198 4.71 -8.30 13.97
N MET A 199 3.99 -9.41 14.13
CA MET A 199 4.59 -10.73 14.35
C MET A 199 4.27 -11.69 13.20
N GLN A 200 5.33 -12.23 12.59
CA GLN A 200 5.25 -13.31 11.60
C GLN A 200 4.86 -14.61 12.29
N THR A 201 3.67 -15.16 11.99
CA THR A 201 3.34 -16.54 12.37
C THR A 201 3.03 -17.36 11.13
N THR A 202 3.53 -18.60 11.11
CA THR A 202 3.47 -19.57 10.00
C THR A 202 2.07 -20.18 9.81
N LEU A 203 0.98 -19.43 10.05
CA LEU A 203 -0.38 -19.97 10.08
C LEU A 203 -0.87 -20.47 8.71
N ALA A 204 -0.48 -19.80 7.61
CA ALA A 204 -0.72 -20.30 6.26
C ALA A 204 0.00 -21.63 5.98
N TYR A 205 1.23 -21.78 6.49
CA TYR A 205 1.98 -23.05 6.44
C TYR A 205 1.29 -24.13 7.28
N TRP A 206 0.80 -23.79 8.48
CA TRP A 206 0.06 -24.76 9.30
C TRP A 206 -1.25 -25.18 8.66
N ARG A 207 -1.97 -24.27 7.98
CA ARG A 207 -3.15 -24.65 7.20
C ARG A 207 -2.79 -25.63 6.09
N GLU A 208 -1.74 -25.36 5.31
CA GLU A 208 -1.28 -26.27 4.24
C GLU A 208 -0.84 -27.64 4.79
N VAL A 209 -0.09 -27.65 5.90
CA VAL A 209 0.33 -28.89 6.59
C VAL A 209 -0.87 -29.65 7.14
N LEU A 210 -1.85 -28.96 7.71
CA LEU A 210 -3.07 -29.58 8.25
C LEU A 210 -3.98 -30.09 7.14
N GLU A 211 -4.15 -29.37 6.03
CA GLU A 211 -4.89 -29.84 4.84
C GLU A 211 -4.19 -31.02 4.16
N HIS A 212 -2.85 -30.99 4.07
CA HIS A 212 -2.07 -32.12 3.59
C HIS A 212 -2.23 -33.34 4.51
N ARG A 213 -2.16 -33.16 5.83
CA ARG A 213 -2.40 -34.24 6.79
C ARG A 213 -3.83 -34.75 6.78
N ALA A 214 -4.83 -33.88 6.61
CA ALA A 214 -6.23 -34.26 6.50
C ALA A 214 -6.45 -35.17 5.28
N ARG A 215 -5.91 -34.80 4.12
CA ARG A 215 -5.94 -35.64 2.90
C ARG A 215 -5.25 -37.00 3.10
N MET A 216 -4.12 -37.01 3.82
CA MET A 216 -3.41 -38.26 4.14
C MET A 216 -4.21 -39.15 5.11
N HIS A 217 -4.93 -38.56 6.06
CA HIS A 217 -5.83 -39.30 6.96
C HIS A 217 -7.10 -39.80 6.27
N GLU A 218 -7.67 -39.02 5.34
CA GLU A 218 -8.81 -39.43 4.51
C GLU A 218 -8.43 -40.53 3.49
N GLY A 219 -7.19 -40.53 2.98
CA GLY A 219 -6.66 -41.62 2.16
C GLY A 219 -6.40 -42.90 2.96
N ALA A 220 -5.91 -42.77 4.20
CA ALA A 220 -5.63 -43.90 5.08
C ALA A 220 -6.90 -44.61 5.60
N THR A 221 -8.04 -43.92 5.70
CA THR A 221 -9.32 -44.55 6.07
C THR A 221 -9.95 -45.35 4.94
N VAL A 222 -9.61 -45.08 3.68
CA VAL A 222 -10.10 -45.84 2.51
C VAL A 222 -9.28 -47.12 2.28
N GLU A 223 -7.98 -47.13 2.59
CA GLU A 223 -7.14 -48.34 2.47
C GLU A 223 -7.33 -49.37 3.60
N GLY A 224 -8.01 -49.01 4.69
CA GLY A 224 -8.27 -49.89 5.84
C GLY A 224 -9.45 -50.86 5.68
N THR A 225 -10.23 -50.79 4.59
CA THR A 225 -11.38 -51.68 4.34
C THR A 225 -11.25 -52.41 3.00
N SER A 226 -10.20 -53.22 2.84
CA SER A 226 -10.22 -54.31 1.84
C SER A 226 -9.21 -55.40 2.17
N ALA A 227 -9.49 -56.18 3.21
CA ALA A 227 -9.01 -57.56 3.28
C ALA A 227 -9.94 -58.41 4.16
N THR A 228 -10.90 -59.08 3.52
CA THR A 228 -11.38 -60.38 4.00
C THR A 228 -11.30 -61.33 2.80
N PRO A 229 -10.57 -62.43 2.93
CA PRO A 229 -11.19 -63.76 2.99
C PRO A 229 -10.48 -64.63 4.06
N GLY A 230 -10.98 -65.70 4.67
CA GLY A 230 -12.06 -66.64 4.41
C GLY A 230 -11.57 -68.02 4.92
N ILE A 231 -12.30 -68.61 5.88
CA ILE A 231 -12.47 -70.04 6.21
C ILE A 231 -11.21 -70.93 6.34
N GLN A 232 -10.95 -71.43 7.57
CA GLN A 232 -11.08 -72.86 7.89
C GLN A 232 -11.44 -73.07 9.37
#